data_AF-A0AAV4IZ30-F1
#
_entry.id   AF-A0AAV4IZ30-F1
#
_cell.length_a   1.000
_cell.length_b   1.000
_cell.length_c   1.000
_cell.angle_alpha   90.00
_cell.angle_beta   90.00
_cell.angle_gamma   90.00
#
_symmetry.space_group_name_H-M   'P 1'
#
loop_
_entity.id
_entity.type
_entity.pdbx_description
1 polymer ?
#
loop_
_entity_poly.entity_id
_entity_poly.type
_entity_poly.pdbx_seq_one_letter_code
_entity_poly.pdbx_strand_id
1 'polypeptide(L)'
;MTNQIIQEHYNHVSHLNQQMQKRRAVQQKAIMDKLQFKRNELEEQIETQLERDAQEEYTERQKKGAGYASLALMQTFLEQKHAKAMLDLESDMLAEMEKAKSELNMQLQQDLSQELEAKSQDFLQQLAAVSKLSRDELTQAVSSATSGRPDSRAAQQLSRDLRDGVGRARSSLSMDYADRDQDIQALVLLNHTKAGQIESTPDPSPYKDPIEP
;
A
#
# COMPACT_ATOMS: atom_id res chain seq x y z
N MET A 1 -13.37 -15.91 -36.63
CA MET A 1 -13.01 -14.48 -36.51
C MET A 1 -13.52 -13.89 -35.20
N THR A 2 -14.83 -13.83 -34.91
CA THR A 2 -15.35 -13.26 -33.66
C THR A 2 -14.76 -13.90 -32.39
N ASN A 3 -14.63 -15.23 -32.35
CA ASN A 3 -13.98 -15.93 -31.22
C ASN A 3 -12.50 -15.57 -31.03
N GLN A 4 -11.75 -15.27 -32.10
CA GLN A 4 -10.35 -14.85 -32.01
C GLN A 4 -10.25 -13.44 -31.42
N ILE A 5 -11.11 -12.51 -31.87
CA ILE A 5 -11.14 -11.12 -31.36
C ILE A 5 -11.50 -11.11 -29.86
N ILE A 6 -12.44 -11.96 -29.44
CA ILE A 6 -12.79 -12.14 -28.02
C ILE A 6 -11.58 -12.67 -27.24
N GLN A 7 -10.92 -13.73 -27.72
CA GLN A 7 -9.73 -14.28 -27.05
C GLN A 7 -8.59 -13.26 -26.95
N GLU A 8 -8.33 -12.49 -28.00
CA GLU A 8 -7.32 -11.42 -28.00
C GLU A 8 -7.65 -10.30 -27.01
N HIS A 9 -8.92 -9.90 -26.92
CA HIS A 9 -9.36 -8.91 -25.93
C HIS A 9 -9.17 -9.43 -24.49
N TYR A 10 -9.49 -10.70 -24.23
CA TYR A 10 -9.27 -11.33 -22.92
C TYR A 10 -7.80 -11.39 -22.53
N ASN A 11 -6.93 -11.81 -23.46
CA ASN A 11 -5.50 -11.85 -23.23
C ASN A 11 -4.95 -10.45 -22.91
N HIS A 12 -5.44 -9.41 -23.60
CA HIS A 12 -5.08 -8.03 -23.30
C HIS A 12 -5.56 -7.55 -21.93
N VAL A 13 -6.80 -7.85 -21.53
CA VAL A 13 -7.33 -7.49 -20.20
C VAL A 13 -6.55 -8.21 -19.10
N SER A 14 -6.21 -9.48 -19.30
CA SER A 14 -5.36 -10.25 -18.37
C SER A 14 -3.96 -9.62 -18.23
N HIS A 15 -3.34 -9.27 -19.36
CA HIS A 15 -2.03 -8.60 -19.37
C HIS A 15 -2.07 -7.23 -18.70
N LEU A 16 -3.12 -6.45 -18.94
CA LEU A 16 -3.35 -5.15 -18.29
C LEU A 16 -3.43 -5.30 -16.77
N ASN A 17 -4.19 -6.29 -16.29
CA ASN A 17 -4.32 -6.55 -14.87
C ASN A 17 -2.96 -6.92 -14.24
N GLN A 18 -2.16 -7.74 -14.92
CA GLN A 18 -0.79 -8.05 -14.47
C GLN A 18 0.13 -6.81 -14.45
N GLN A 19 0.03 -5.93 -15.44
CA GLN A 19 0.80 -4.69 -15.46
C GLN A 19 0.39 -3.75 -14.32
N MET A 20 -0.91 -3.62 -14.06
CA MET A 20 -1.45 -2.81 -12.97
C MET A 20 -1.00 -3.32 -11.60
N GLN A 21 -1.01 -4.64 -11.39
CA GLN A 21 -0.48 -5.23 -10.16
C GLN A 21 1.00 -4.90 -9.95
N LYS A 22 1.81 -4.99 -11.01
CA LYS A 22 3.24 -4.62 -10.94
C LYS A 22 3.43 -3.13 -10.62
N ARG A 23 2.69 -2.24 -11.30
CA ARG A 23 2.75 -0.79 -11.03
C ARG A 23 2.34 -0.46 -9.59
N ARG A 24 1.26 -1.07 -9.10
CA ARG A 24 0.80 -0.94 -7.72
C ARG A 24 1.88 -1.35 -6.72
N ALA A 25 2.52 -2.50 -6.93
CA ALA A 25 3.59 -2.98 -6.05
C ALA A 25 4.79 -2.01 -6.01
N VAL A 26 5.20 -1.47 -7.18
CA VAL A 26 6.29 -0.50 -7.28
C VAL A 26 5.93 0.82 -6.57
N GLN A 27 4.72 1.34 -6.80
CA GLN A 27 4.26 2.58 -6.18
C GLN A 27 4.10 2.41 -4.66
N GLN A 28 3.55 1.29 -4.21
CA GLN A 28 3.43 0.98 -2.79
C GLN A 28 4.81 0.89 -2.12
N LYS A 29 5.77 0.23 -2.76
CA LYS A 29 7.15 0.20 -2.27
C LYS A 29 7.74 1.61 -2.13
N ALA A 30 7.59 2.44 -3.16
CA ALA A 30 8.11 3.81 -3.13
C ALA A 30 7.46 4.67 -2.02
N ILE A 31 6.17 4.47 -1.73
CA ILE A 31 5.49 5.13 -0.60
C ILE A 31 6.10 4.68 0.73
N MET A 32 6.30 3.37 0.91
CA MET A 32 6.92 2.82 2.13
C MET A 32 8.35 3.34 2.32
N ASP A 33 9.16 3.36 1.27
CA ASP A 33 10.53 3.87 1.32
C ASP A 33 10.56 5.36 1.70
N LYS A 34 9.64 6.18 1.16
CA LYS A 34 9.51 7.61 1.52
C LYS A 34 9.05 7.82 2.95
N LEU A 35 8.08 7.03 3.42
CA LEU A 35 7.60 7.09 4.80
C LEU A 35 8.71 6.69 5.77
N GLN A 36 9.47 5.65 5.45
CA GLN A 36 10.60 5.23 6.27
C GLN A 36 11.68 6.31 6.34
N PHE A 37 12.01 6.95 5.22
CA PHE A 37 12.95 8.07 5.21
C PHE A 37 12.46 9.22 6.10
N LYS A 38 11.19 9.63 5.94
CA LYS A 38 10.60 10.72 6.72
C LYS A 38 10.52 10.39 8.22
N ARG A 39 10.22 9.14 8.56
CA ARG A 39 10.23 8.66 9.95
C ARG A 39 11.61 8.83 10.56
N ASN A 40 12.65 8.34 9.89
CA ASN A 40 14.03 8.45 10.38
C ASN A 40 14.46 9.91 10.54
N GLU A 41 14.11 10.78 9.58
CA GLU A 41 14.42 12.22 9.64
C GLU A 41 13.74 12.90 10.85
N LEU A 42 12.49 12.56 11.13
CA LEU A 42 11.75 13.11 12.27
C LEU A 42 12.22 12.52 13.60
N GLU A 43 12.58 11.23 13.64
CA GLU A 43 13.23 10.60 14.80
C GLU A 43 14.53 11.33 15.16
N GLU A 44 15.41 11.59 14.17
CA GLU A 44 16.66 12.32 14.36
C GLU A 44 16.43 13.75 14.88
N GLN A 45 15.38 14.44 14.39
CA GLN A 45 15.02 15.77 14.87
C GLN A 45 14.53 15.75 16.33
N ILE A 46 13.75 14.74 16.72
CA ILE A 46 13.27 14.56 18.10
C ILE A 46 14.46 14.31 19.04
N GLU A 47 15.37 13.41 18.66
CA GLU A 47 16.58 13.11 19.44
C GLU A 47 17.46 14.35 19.59
N THR A 48 17.73 15.06 18.48
CA THR A 48 18.54 16.29 18.50
C THR A 48 17.92 17.36 19.41
N GLN A 49 16.60 17.51 19.39
CA GLN A 49 15.91 18.49 20.24
C GLN A 49 15.96 18.08 21.71
N LEU A 50 15.81 16.80 22.02
CA LEU A 50 15.92 16.29 23.39
C LEU A 50 17.34 16.43 23.94
N GLU A 51 18.37 16.20 23.13
CA GLU A 51 19.76 16.42 23.53
C GLU A 51 20.02 17.88 23.88
N ARG A 52 19.53 18.82 23.06
CA ARG A 52 19.62 20.26 23.35
C ARG A 52 18.90 20.61 24.66
N ASP A 53 17.66 20.17 24.81
CA ASP A 53 16.86 20.44 26.00
C ASP A 53 17.54 19.87 27.25
N ALA A 54 18.08 18.65 27.16
CA ALA A 54 18.85 18.03 28.23
C ALA A 54 20.08 18.86 28.58
N GLN A 55 20.85 19.31 27.59
CA GLN A 55 22.10 20.04 27.79
C GLN A 55 21.87 21.46 28.37
N GLU A 56 20.82 22.15 27.94
CA GLU A 56 20.38 23.42 28.53
C GLU A 56 19.95 23.23 30.00
N GLU A 57 19.18 22.18 30.28
CA GLU A 57 18.67 21.97 31.64
C GLU A 57 19.75 21.45 32.61
N TYR A 58 20.71 20.63 32.13
CA TYR A 58 21.88 20.23 32.91
C TYR A 58 22.78 21.41 33.26
N THR A 59 23.03 22.31 32.31
CA THR A 59 23.86 23.51 32.55
C THR A 59 23.20 24.50 33.51
N GLU A 60 21.89 24.72 33.40
CA GLU A 60 21.13 25.55 34.34
C GLU A 60 21.07 24.95 35.76
N ARG A 61 21.00 23.62 35.89
CA ARG A 61 20.98 22.96 37.21
C ARG A 61 22.34 22.85 37.87
N GLN A 62 23.43 22.68 37.10
CA GLN A 62 24.79 22.78 37.65
C GLN A 62 25.02 24.17 38.28
N LYS A 63 24.54 25.24 37.64
CA LYS A 63 24.60 26.61 38.20
C LYS A 63 23.80 26.75 39.51
N LYS A 64 22.71 25.98 39.67
CA LYS A 64 21.80 26.04 40.83
C LYS A 64 22.16 25.04 41.95
N GLY A 65 23.16 24.18 41.76
CA GLY A 65 23.60 23.21 42.77
C GLY A 65 22.57 22.12 43.09
N ALA A 66 21.81 21.66 42.09
CA ALA A 66 20.75 20.68 42.30
C ALA A 66 21.30 19.26 42.59
N GLY A 67 20.72 18.56 43.57
CA GLY A 67 21.17 17.22 44.00
C GLY A 67 20.66 16.04 43.15
N TYR A 68 21.16 14.82 43.44
CA TYR A 68 20.88 13.57 42.71
C TYR A 68 19.39 13.26 42.46
N ALA A 69 18.52 13.51 43.44
CA ALA A 69 17.07 13.25 43.29
C ALA A 69 16.43 14.12 42.18
N SER A 70 16.94 15.34 42.00
CA SER A 70 16.46 16.22 40.92
C SER A 70 16.89 15.71 39.54
N LEU A 71 18.07 15.08 39.46
CA LEU A 71 18.64 14.51 38.23
C LEU A 71 17.86 13.27 37.78
N ALA A 72 17.44 12.42 38.72
CA ALA A 72 16.57 11.28 38.41
C ALA A 72 15.20 11.74 37.88
N LEU A 73 14.58 12.76 38.52
CA LEU A 73 13.31 13.31 38.05
C LEU A 73 13.42 13.93 36.65
N MET A 74 14.54 14.58 36.34
CA MET A 74 14.83 15.09 35.01
C MET A 74 14.81 13.99 33.96
N GLN A 75 15.58 12.93 34.21
CA GLN A 75 15.70 11.83 33.28
C GLN A 75 14.33 11.23 32.98
N THR A 76 13.51 11.00 34.00
CA THR A 76 12.14 10.50 33.81
C THR A 76 11.25 11.46 33.01
N PHE A 77 11.46 12.78 33.15
CA PHE A 77 10.71 13.78 32.38
C PHE A 77 11.11 13.80 30.91
N LEU A 78 12.41 13.74 30.62
CA LEU A 78 12.94 13.67 29.25
C LEU A 78 12.48 12.36 28.57
N GLU A 79 12.52 11.24 29.27
CA GLU A 79 12.01 9.95 28.78
C GLU A 79 10.50 10.01 28.48
N GLN A 80 9.70 10.63 29.36
CA GLN A 80 8.26 10.82 29.11
C GLN A 80 8.00 11.73 27.90
N LYS A 81 8.78 12.80 27.74
CA LYS A 81 8.69 13.72 26.60
C LYS A 81 9.04 13.01 25.30
N HIS A 82 10.11 12.21 25.31
CA HIS A 82 10.50 11.36 24.18
C HIS A 82 9.40 10.36 23.82
N ALA A 83 8.89 9.60 24.80
CA ALA A 83 7.84 8.61 24.57
C ALA A 83 6.57 9.24 23.97
N LYS A 84 6.19 10.43 24.45
CA LYS A 84 5.07 11.17 23.87
C LYS A 84 5.34 11.62 22.43
N ALA A 85 6.52 12.19 22.16
CA ALA A 85 6.87 12.64 20.82
C ALA A 85 6.90 11.47 19.81
N MET A 86 7.36 10.29 20.23
CA MET A 86 7.35 9.09 19.41
C MET A 86 5.93 8.57 19.13
N LEU A 87 5.02 8.63 20.11
CA LEU A 87 3.62 8.26 19.90
C LEU A 87 2.91 9.22 18.94
N ASP A 88 3.15 10.53 19.09
CA ASP A 88 2.58 11.54 18.19
C ASP A 88 3.12 11.34 16.76
N LEU A 89 4.42 11.05 16.61
CA LEU A 89 5.05 10.72 15.34
C LEU A 89 4.43 9.47 14.69
N GLU A 90 4.23 8.39 15.47
CA GLU A 90 3.62 7.16 14.96
C GLU A 90 2.19 7.41 14.47
N SER A 91 1.40 8.17 15.22
CA SER A 91 0.04 8.55 14.84
C SER A 91 0.02 9.34 13.52
N ASP A 92 0.91 10.34 13.38
CA ASP A 92 1.04 11.13 12.16
C ASP A 92 1.47 10.27 10.96
N MET A 93 2.37 9.32 11.18
CA MET A 93 2.84 8.41 10.13
C MET A 93 1.76 7.44 9.66
N LEU A 94 0.94 6.93 10.57
CA LEU A 94 -0.21 6.10 10.21
C LEU A 94 -1.24 6.90 9.41
N ALA A 95 -1.52 8.13 9.80
CA ALA A 95 -2.45 9.01 9.08
C ALA A 95 -1.95 9.33 7.66
N GLU A 96 -0.66 9.65 7.52
CA GLU A 96 -0.05 9.94 6.21
C GLU A 96 0.00 8.70 5.31
N MET A 97 0.29 7.52 5.88
CA MET A 97 0.26 6.25 5.16
C MET A 97 -1.14 5.95 4.62
N GLU A 98 -2.19 6.10 5.44
CA GLU A 98 -3.55 5.82 5.00
C GLU A 98 -4.01 6.82 3.93
N LYS A 99 -3.62 8.09 4.06
CA LYS A 99 -3.85 9.10 3.02
C LYS A 99 -3.17 8.72 1.71
N ALA A 100 -1.88 8.40 1.74
CA ALA A 100 -1.12 8.03 0.53
C ALA A 100 -1.68 6.78 -0.15
N LYS A 101 -2.13 5.79 0.64
CA LYS A 101 -2.79 4.57 0.14
C LYS A 101 -4.13 4.88 -0.52
N SER A 102 -4.92 5.78 0.09
CA SER A 102 -6.20 6.21 -0.48
C SER A 102 -6.02 6.94 -1.82
N GLU A 103 -5.07 7.89 -1.88
CA GLU A 103 -4.72 8.61 -3.10
C GLU A 103 -4.24 7.66 -4.20
N LEU A 104 -3.35 6.72 -3.87
CA LEU A 104 -2.88 5.70 -4.79
C LEU A 104 -4.04 4.84 -5.33
N ASN A 105 -4.95 4.42 -4.47
CA ASN A 105 -6.08 3.59 -4.88
C ASN A 105 -7.03 4.36 -5.81
N MET A 106 -7.29 5.63 -5.52
CA MET A 106 -8.08 6.50 -6.38
C MET A 106 -7.42 6.67 -7.76
N GLN A 107 -6.12 6.90 -7.79
CA GLN A 107 -5.37 7.05 -9.04
C GLN A 107 -5.38 5.76 -9.86
N LEU A 108 -5.15 4.60 -9.24
CA LEU A 108 -5.22 3.31 -9.90
C LEU A 108 -6.62 2.98 -10.43
N GLN A 109 -7.67 3.36 -9.70
CA GLN A 109 -9.06 3.21 -10.17
C GLN A 109 -9.33 4.10 -11.38
N GLN A 110 -8.86 5.35 -11.35
CA GLN A 110 -8.99 6.28 -12.47
C GLN A 110 -8.25 5.75 -13.71
N ASP A 111 -6.98 5.37 -13.57
CA ASP A 111 -6.19 4.80 -14.67
C ASP A 111 -6.86 3.55 -15.25
N LEU A 112 -7.33 2.65 -14.39
CA LEU A 112 -8.03 1.43 -14.81
C LEU A 112 -9.30 1.75 -15.59
N SER A 113 -10.11 2.68 -15.11
CA SER A 113 -11.36 3.07 -15.78
C SER A 113 -11.11 3.68 -17.16
N GLN A 114 -10.09 4.56 -17.28
CA GLN A 114 -9.71 5.18 -18.55
C GLN A 114 -9.16 4.14 -19.54
N GLU A 115 -8.27 3.24 -19.09
CA GLU A 115 -7.73 2.20 -19.95
C GLU A 115 -8.79 1.18 -20.37
N LEU A 116 -9.72 0.80 -19.47
CA LEU A 116 -10.85 -0.07 -19.82
C LEU A 116 -11.79 0.60 -20.83
N GLU A 117 -12.07 1.89 -20.67
CA GLU A 117 -12.92 2.63 -21.61
C GLU A 117 -12.27 2.71 -23.00
N ALA A 118 -10.99 3.07 -23.08
CA ALA A 118 -10.25 3.10 -24.34
C ALA A 118 -10.25 1.72 -25.02
N LYS A 119 -10.02 0.65 -24.26
CA LYS A 119 -10.03 -0.73 -24.79
C LYS A 119 -11.41 -1.21 -25.20
N SER A 120 -12.46 -0.79 -24.49
CA SER A 120 -13.85 -1.05 -24.88
C SER A 120 -14.16 -0.40 -26.23
N GLN A 121 -13.73 0.85 -26.43
CA GLN A 121 -13.92 1.55 -27.71
C GLN A 121 -13.15 0.86 -28.86
N ASP A 122 -11.89 0.48 -28.64
CA ASP A 122 -11.08 -0.27 -29.62
C ASP A 122 -11.76 -1.60 -30.01
N PHE A 123 -12.26 -2.35 -29.02
CA PHE A 123 -12.94 -3.62 -29.23
C PHE A 123 -14.24 -3.46 -30.03
N LEU A 124 -15.05 -2.45 -29.69
CA LEU A 124 -16.26 -2.13 -30.45
C LEU A 124 -15.96 -1.72 -31.89
N GLN A 125 -14.86 -1.01 -32.12
CA GLN A 125 -14.43 -0.62 -33.45
C GLN A 125 -13.97 -1.83 -34.29
N GLN A 126 -13.23 -2.76 -33.69
CA GLN A 126 -12.85 -4.03 -34.34
C GLN A 126 -14.07 -4.92 -34.62
N LEU A 127 -15.03 -5.00 -33.71
CA LEU A 127 -16.30 -5.69 -33.92
C LEU A 127 -17.16 -5.04 -35.01
N ALA A 128 -17.19 -3.72 -35.10
CA ALA A 128 -17.90 -3.00 -36.16
C ALA A 128 -17.27 -3.19 -37.53
N ALA A 129 -15.94 -3.35 -37.61
CA ALA A 129 -15.26 -3.64 -38.87
C ALA A 129 -15.54 -5.07 -39.37
N VAL A 130 -15.76 -6.02 -38.47
CA VAL A 130 -15.96 -7.44 -38.79
C VAL A 130 -17.44 -7.84 -38.85
N SER A 131 -18.33 -7.08 -38.19
CA SER A 131 -19.77 -7.28 -38.24
C SER A 131 -20.43 -6.25 -39.18
N LYS A 132 -21.62 -6.58 -39.72
CA LYS A 132 -22.43 -5.62 -40.49
C LYS A 132 -23.29 -4.70 -39.60
N LEU A 133 -22.96 -4.60 -38.31
CA LEU A 133 -23.74 -3.88 -37.30
C LEU A 133 -23.14 -2.50 -37.06
N SER A 134 -24.00 -1.52 -36.80
CA SER A 134 -23.57 -0.19 -36.39
C SER A 134 -22.99 -0.21 -34.96
N ARG A 135 -22.18 0.80 -34.62
CA ARG A 135 -21.55 0.93 -33.29
C ARG A 135 -22.59 0.98 -32.16
N ASP A 136 -23.74 1.59 -32.40
CA ASP A 136 -24.83 1.68 -31.42
C ASP A 136 -25.49 0.31 -31.18
N GLU A 137 -25.75 -0.45 -32.24
CA GLU A 137 -26.29 -1.82 -32.14
C GLU A 137 -25.33 -2.78 -31.45
N LEU A 138 -24.02 -2.60 -31.65
CA LEU A 138 -22.97 -3.37 -30.95
C LEU A 138 -22.90 -3.03 -29.47
N THR A 139 -22.97 -1.74 -29.12
CA THR A 139 -22.96 -1.28 -27.72
C THR A 139 -24.18 -1.82 -26.97
N GLN A 140 -25.34 -1.80 -27.64
CA GLN A 140 -26.58 -2.37 -27.12
C GLN A 140 -26.46 -3.90 -26.99
N ALA A 141 -25.91 -4.62 -27.98
CA ALA A 141 -25.71 -6.06 -27.91
C ALA A 141 -24.74 -6.50 -26.81
N VAL A 142 -23.63 -5.77 -26.59
CA VAL A 142 -22.68 -6.01 -25.50
C VAL A 142 -23.33 -5.76 -24.14
N SER A 143 -24.08 -4.66 -24.00
CA SER A 143 -24.82 -4.33 -22.78
C SER A 143 -25.93 -5.35 -22.49
N SER A 144 -26.61 -5.84 -23.52
CA SER A 144 -27.62 -6.90 -23.42
C SER A 144 -27.00 -8.28 -23.09
N ALA A 145 -25.77 -8.55 -23.54
CA ALA A 145 -25.04 -9.78 -23.20
C ALA A 145 -24.64 -9.82 -21.71
N THR A 146 -24.31 -8.68 -21.12
CA THR A 146 -23.98 -8.55 -19.70
C THR A 146 -25.21 -8.44 -18.80
N SER A 147 -26.30 -7.83 -19.27
CA SER A 147 -27.56 -7.64 -18.51
C SER A 147 -28.66 -8.68 -18.76
N GLY A 148 -28.53 -9.52 -19.79
CA GLY A 148 -29.40 -10.68 -20.05
C GLY A 148 -30.68 -10.43 -20.85
N ARG A 149 -30.87 -9.27 -21.48
CA ARG A 149 -32.05 -8.97 -22.32
C ARG A 149 -31.67 -8.34 -23.68
N PRO A 150 -31.62 -9.15 -24.76
CA PRO A 150 -31.35 -8.66 -26.12
C PRO A 150 -32.63 -8.46 -26.96
N ASP A 151 -32.76 -7.28 -27.58
CA ASP A 151 -33.98 -6.83 -28.30
C ASP A 151 -34.00 -7.16 -29.81
N SER A 152 -32.93 -7.73 -30.39
CA SER A 152 -32.80 -8.04 -31.83
C SER A 152 -32.26 -9.46 -32.07
N ARG A 153 -32.67 -10.15 -33.15
CA ARG A 153 -32.19 -11.51 -33.50
C ARG A 153 -30.68 -11.56 -33.78
N ALA A 154 -30.13 -10.55 -34.47
CA ALA A 154 -28.69 -10.47 -34.72
C ALA A 154 -27.92 -10.14 -33.43
N ALA A 155 -28.48 -9.28 -32.58
CA ALA A 155 -27.95 -8.97 -31.26
C ALA A 155 -28.04 -10.18 -30.30
N GLN A 156 -29.07 -11.03 -30.42
CA GLN A 156 -29.24 -12.30 -29.69
C GLN A 156 -28.18 -13.33 -30.06
N GLN A 157 -27.88 -13.47 -31.35
CA GLN A 157 -26.84 -14.38 -31.82
C GLN A 157 -25.46 -13.91 -31.33
N LEU A 158 -25.17 -12.60 -31.47
CA LEU A 158 -23.91 -12.02 -31.03
C LEU A 158 -23.75 -12.06 -29.50
N SER A 159 -24.82 -11.76 -28.75
CA SER A 159 -24.80 -11.84 -27.29
C SER A 159 -24.63 -13.26 -26.76
N ARG A 160 -25.17 -14.29 -27.45
CA ARG A 160 -24.88 -15.70 -27.16
C ARG A 160 -23.42 -16.04 -27.43
N ASP A 161 -22.89 -15.67 -28.59
CA ASP A 161 -21.50 -15.94 -28.95
C ASP A 161 -20.52 -15.25 -27.98
N LEU A 162 -20.83 -14.00 -27.58
CA LEU A 162 -20.09 -13.27 -26.54
C LEU A 162 -20.19 -13.98 -25.18
N ARG A 163 -21.38 -14.39 -24.75
CA ARG A 163 -21.59 -15.08 -23.47
C ARG A 163 -20.86 -16.42 -23.39
N ASP A 164 -20.86 -17.18 -24.48
CA ASP A 164 -20.17 -18.48 -24.57
C ASP A 164 -18.65 -18.33 -24.71
N GLY A 165 -18.19 -17.24 -25.31
CA GLY A 165 -16.77 -16.85 -25.34
C GLY A 165 -16.26 -16.42 -23.96
N VAL A 166 -17.02 -15.56 -23.27
CA VAL A 166 -16.77 -15.10 -21.90
C VAL A 166 -16.72 -16.26 -20.91
N GLY A 167 -17.66 -17.21 -21.02
CA GLY A 167 -17.72 -18.38 -20.14
C GLY A 167 -16.47 -19.27 -20.25
N ARG A 168 -16.00 -19.54 -21.48
CA ARG A 168 -14.79 -20.33 -21.73
C ARG A 168 -13.51 -19.64 -21.25
N ALA A 169 -13.42 -18.32 -21.40
CA ALA A 169 -12.26 -17.54 -20.97
C ALA A 169 -12.19 -17.35 -19.44
N ARG A 170 -13.32 -17.26 -18.73
CA ARG A 170 -13.34 -17.18 -17.26
C ARG A 170 -12.82 -18.47 -16.61
N SER A 171 -13.17 -19.63 -17.16
CA SER A 171 -12.67 -20.91 -16.68
C SER A 171 -11.16 -21.07 -16.81
N SER A 172 -10.51 -20.38 -17.76
CA SER A 172 -9.03 -20.38 -17.86
C SER A 172 -8.34 -19.41 -16.91
N LEU A 173 -9.04 -18.40 -16.36
CA LEU A 173 -8.43 -17.35 -15.53
C LEU A 173 -8.55 -17.63 -14.02
N SER A 174 -9.53 -18.42 -13.57
CA SER A 174 -9.79 -18.62 -12.14
C SER A 174 -8.81 -19.56 -11.43
N MET A 175 -7.75 -20.03 -12.10
CA MET A 175 -6.78 -20.96 -11.51
C MET A 175 -5.60 -20.26 -10.79
N ASP A 176 -5.36 -18.96 -11.03
CA ASP A 176 -4.10 -18.29 -10.62
C ASP A 176 -4.22 -17.27 -9.46
N TYR A 177 -5.43 -17.00 -8.96
CA TYR A 177 -5.66 -15.89 -8.00
C TYR A 177 -5.66 -16.28 -6.52
N ALA A 178 -5.66 -17.57 -6.17
CA ALA A 178 -5.85 -18.01 -4.78
C ALA A 178 -4.55 -18.05 -3.94
N ASP A 179 -3.37 -17.94 -4.55
CA ASP A 179 -2.12 -18.39 -3.93
C ASP A 179 -1.18 -17.25 -3.45
N ARG A 180 -1.55 -15.96 -3.58
CA ARG A 180 -0.60 -14.83 -3.33
C ARG A 180 -0.94 -13.86 -2.21
N ASP A 181 -2.14 -13.93 -1.62
CA ASP A 181 -2.50 -13.03 -0.50
C ASP A 181 -1.85 -13.42 0.84
N GLN A 182 -1.27 -14.63 0.95
CA GLN A 182 -0.62 -15.11 2.18
C GLN A 182 0.82 -14.57 2.37
N ASP A 183 1.54 -14.28 1.28
CA ASP A 183 2.95 -13.87 1.34
C ASP A 183 3.15 -12.42 1.83
N ILE A 184 2.14 -11.56 1.67
CA ILE A 184 2.25 -10.13 2.01
C ILE A 184 2.09 -9.90 3.52
N GLN A 185 1.29 -10.71 4.22
CA GLN A 185 1.17 -10.62 5.68
C GLN A 185 2.44 -11.10 6.40
N ALA A 186 3.17 -12.05 5.83
CA ALA A 186 4.41 -12.58 6.40
C ALA A 186 5.57 -11.55 6.39
N LEU A 187 5.63 -10.69 5.36
CA LEU A 187 6.68 -9.68 5.23
C LEU A 187 6.52 -8.49 6.19
N VAL A 188 5.29 -8.13 6.58
CA VAL A 188 5.04 -7.05 7.55
C VAL A 188 5.45 -7.46 8.97
N LEU A 189 5.21 -8.73 9.35
CA LEU A 189 5.55 -9.25 10.68
C LEU A 189 7.06 -9.40 10.92
N LEU A 190 7.84 -9.60 9.87
CA LEU A 190 9.30 -9.83 9.97
C LEU A 190 10.10 -8.53 10.18
N ASN A 191 9.54 -7.38 9.81
CA ASN A 191 10.19 -6.07 10.03
C ASN A 191 9.90 -5.49 11.43
N HIS A 192 8.84 -5.92 12.11
CA HIS A 192 8.54 -5.47 13.48
C HIS A 192 9.36 -6.19 14.56
N THR A 193 9.94 -7.36 14.24
CA THR A 193 10.75 -8.13 15.19
C THR A 193 12.22 -7.69 15.22
N LYS A 194 12.74 -7.01 14.18
CA LYS A 194 14.13 -6.54 14.14
C LYS A 194 14.37 -5.18 14.81
N ALA A 195 13.34 -4.35 14.95
CA ALA A 195 13.48 -3.02 15.58
C ALA A 195 13.43 -3.06 17.13
N GLY A 196 13.14 -4.22 17.74
CA GLY A 196 13.02 -4.38 19.19
C GLY A 196 14.24 -5.00 19.90
N GLN A 197 15.35 -5.25 19.20
CA GLN A 197 16.59 -5.74 19.80
C GLN A 197 17.65 -4.65 19.78
N ILE A 198 17.42 -3.58 20.53
CA ILE A 198 18.51 -2.72 20.99
C ILE A 198 19.10 -3.41 22.21
N GLU A 199 20.37 -3.78 22.09
CA GLU A 199 21.18 -4.46 23.09
C GLU A 199 21.03 -3.79 24.46
N SER A 200 20.51 -4.55 25.42
CA SER A 200 20.64 -4.26 26.84
C SER A 200 22.12 -4.37 27.21
N THR A 201 22.82 -3.25 27.20
CA THR A 201 24.12 -3.13 27.86
C THR A 201 23.89 -3.32 29.37
N PRO A 202 24.55 -4.30 30.03
CA PRO A 202 24.40 -4.46 31.46
C PRO A 202 25.11 -3.32 32.20
N ASP A 203 24.33 -2.54 32.93
CA ASP A 203 24.72 -1.55 33.92
C ASP A 203 25.60 -2.19 35.02
N PRO A 204 26.85 -1.75 35.25
CA PRO A 204 27.64 -2.22 36.38
C PRO A 204 27.48 -1.27 37.57
N SER A 205 26.72 -1.68 38.58
CA SER A 205 26.66 -0.99 39.88
C SER A 205 26.20 -1.96 40.99
N PRO A 206 26.44 -1.71 42.29
CA PRO A 206 27.68 -1.29 42.98
C PRO A 206 27.99 -2.17 44.23
N TYR A 207 29.14 -1.88 44.88
CA TYR A 207 29.58 -2.28 46.25
C TYR A 207 29.97 -3.74 46.55
N LYS A 208 31.24 -3.89 46.99
CA LYS A 208 31.64 -4.70 48.15
C LYS A 208 33.03 -4.26 48.64
N ASP A 209 33.06 -3.37 49.63
CA ASP A 209 33.99 -3.54 50.77
C ASP A 209 33.64 -4.90 51.44
N PRO A 210 34.54 -5.62 52.16
CA PRO A 210 35.30 -5.02 53.27
C PRO A 210 36.63 -5.70 53.73
N ILE A 211 37.19 -5.10 54.79
CA ILE A 211 38.04 -5.62 55.88
C ILE A 211 39.57 -5.63 55.68
N GLU A 212 40.22 -4.81 56.53
CA GLU A 212 41.65 -4.80 56.91
C GLU A 212 42.13 -6.17 57.44
N PRO A 213 43.46 -6.38 57.51
CA PRO A 213 44.16 -6.03 58.76
C PRO A 213 45.45 -5.22 58.56
#